data_AF-A0A1C0VAV3-F1
#
_entry.id   AF-A0A1C0VAV3-F1
#
_cell.length_a   1.000
_cell.length_b   1.000
_cell.length_c   1.000
_cell.angle_alpha   90.00
_cell.angle_beta   90.00
_cell.angle_gamma   90.00
#
_symmetry.space_group_name_H-M   'P 1'
#
loop_
_entity.id
_entity.type
_entity.pdbx_description
1 polymer ?
#
loop_
_entity_poly.entity_id
_entity_poly.type
_entity_poly.pdbx_seq_one_letter_code
_entity_poly.pdbx_strand_id
1 'polypeptide(L)'
;MGAIGLLGWPIAPAAQAQGPSQPRRPQPTNPTRSRSPQPARNAPPGPAQPKPAQPNAARSQQAQAAYARGTTLAAAGKLQQAIEAFSESLRLNPALVEAYNDRATAYAALDNSLAAMADYNRAIELDPQYANAYFNRANLLVQQQAYFRAIEDYDRALAIAADDAEAFHNRAIAQAAVGNLQEAVDNLQQAARLFARRGDREGYERALNTLRLLQPAEALPNANPTNANPPNTNPTNP
;
A
#
# COMPACT_ATOMS: atom_id res chain seq x y z
N MET A 1 17.13 -2.24 3.82
CA MET A 1 16.53 -3.59 3.70
C MET A 1 15.98 -3.97 5.06
N GLY A 2 14.70 -3.75 5.29
CA GLY A 2 14.00 -4.19 6.50
C GLY A 2 12.86 -5.08 6.05
N ALA A 3 13.11 -6.39 5.97
CA ALA A 3 12.08 -7.38 5.73
C ALA A 3 11.28 -7.55 7.02
N ILE A 4 10.09 -6.96 7.08
CA ILE A 4 9.12 -7.29 8.13
C ILE A 4 8.45 -8.59 7.69
N GLY A 5 8.84 -9.68 8.37
CA GLY A 5 8.37 -11.03 8.10
C GLY A 5 6.84 -11.15 8.17
N LEU A 6 6.30 -11.85 7.17
CA LEU A 6 4.91 -12.24 7.02
C LEU A 6 4.46 -13.13 8.19
N LEU A 7 3.42 -12.72 8.91
CA LEU A 7 2.60 -13.65 9.68
C LEU A 7 1.60 -14.29 8.71
N GLY A 8 1.75 -15.59 8.48
CA GLY A 8 0.80 -16.41 7.74
C GLY A 8 -0.52 -16.54 8.49
N TRP A 9 -1.63 -16.13 7.88
CA TRP A 9 -2.96 -16.22 8.46
C TRP A 9 -3.79 -17.28 7.73
N PRO A 10 -4.56 -18.11 8.44
CA PRO A 10 -5.43 -19.11 7.83
C PRO A 10 -6.66 -18.45 7.17
N ILE A 11 -7.00 -18.90 5.97
CA ILE A 11 -8.22 -18.52 5.25
C ILE A 11 -9.39 -19.32 5.87
N ALA A 12 -10.35 -18.63 6.49
CA ALA A 12 -11.59 -19.25 6.96
C ALA A 12 -12.68 -19.17 5.87
N PRO A 13 -13.53 -20.21 5.69
CA PRO A 13 -14.60 -20.20 4.70
C PRO A 13 -15.74 -19.25 5.08
N ALA A 14 -16.31 -18.59 4.05
CA ALA A 14 -17.35 -17.58 4.16
C ALA A 14 -18.67 -18.11 4.78
N ALA A 15 -19.10 -17.49 5.88
CA ALA A 15 -20.43 -17.70 6.44
C ALA A 15 -21.45 -16.84 5.68
N GLN A 16 -22.51 -17.47 5.18
CA GLN A 16 -23.63 -16.81 4.53
C GLN A 16 -24.43 -15.99 5.58
N ALA A 17 -24.27 -14.66 5.55
CA ALA A 17 -25.05 -13.76 6.38
C ALA A 17 -26.38 -13.42 5.68
N GLN A 18 -27.48 -13.83 6.30
CA GLN A 18 -28.85 -13.46 5.90
C GLN A 18 -29.06 -11.96 6.20
N GLY A 19 -29.53 -11.22 5.19
CA GLY A 19 -29.70 -9.77 5.27
C GLY A 19 -30.82 -9.35 6.25
N PRO A 20 -30.70 -8.19 6.92
CA PRO A 20 -31.72 -7.71 7.84
C PRO A 20 -32.97 -7.18 7.10
N SER A 21 -34.13 -7.56 7.63
CA SER A 21 -35.47 -7.14 7.23
C SER A 21 -35.66 -5.62 7.29
N GLN A 22 -36.25 -5.04 6.24
CA GLN A 22 -36.51 -3.59 6.14
C GLN A 22 -37.56 -3.11 7.16
N PRO A 23 -37.37 -1.94 7.80
CA PRO A 23 -38.42 -1.31 8.59
C PRO A 23 -39.43 -0.54 7.72
N ARG A 24 -40.69 -0.52 8.19
CA ARG A 24 -41.87 0.06 7.52
C ARG A 24 -41.73 1.56 7.26
N ARG A 25 -42.20 2.00 6.08
CA ARG A 25 -42.33 3.42 5.68
C ARG A 25 -43.41 4.16 6.51
N PRO A 26 -43.16 5.39 7.00
CA PRO A 26 -44.21 6.28 7.45
C PRO A 26 -44.84 7.08 6.30
N GLN A 27 -46.12 7.46 6.47
CA GLN A 27 -46.97 8.17 5.52
C GLN A 27 -46.65 9.68 5.39
N PRO A 28 -47.00 10.34 4.28
CA PRO A 28 -46.71 11.74 4.03
C PRO A 28 -47.74 12.69 4.67
N THR A 29 -47.28 13.68 5.45
CA THR A 29 -48.07 14.85 5.84
C THR A 29 -47.66 16.06 5.01
N ASN A 30 -48.64 16.82 4.53
CA ASN A 30 -48.47 17.99 3.66
C ASN A 30 -47.80 19.18 4.39
N PRO A 31 -47.05 20.04 3.66
CA PRO A 31 -46.08 20.94 4.26
C PRO A 31 -46.69 22.27 4.74
N THR A 32 -46.30 22.70 5.94
CA THR A 32 -46.32 24.09 6.36
C THR A 32 -45.23 24.89 5.62
N ARG A 33 -45.62 26.08 5.18
CA ARG A 33 -44.82 27.06 4.43
C ARG A 33 -43.55 27.46 5.20
N SER A 34 -42.42 26.84 4.88
CA SER A 34 -41.08 27.26 5.33
C SER A 34 -40.26 27.72 4.13
N ARG A 35 -39.73 28.93 4.20
CA ARG A 35 -38.88 29.54 3.16
C ARG A 35 -37.69 28.63 2.85
N SER A 36 -37.57 28.19 1.61
CA SER A 36 -36.38 27.52 1.09
C SER A 36 -35.16 28.47 1.20
N PRO A 37 -34.01 28.03 1.73
CA PRO A 37 -32.76 28.73 1.48
C PRO A 37 -32.42 28.54 -0.01
N GLN A 38 -32.14 29.63 -0.71
CA GLN A 38 -31.66 29.59 -2.09
C GLN A 38 -30.36 28.75 -2.20
N PRO A 39 -30.13 28.05 -3.31
CA PRO A 39 -28.84 27.41 -3.56
C PRO A 39 -27.75 28.48 -3.58
N ALA A 40 -26.73 28.30 -2.75
CA ALA A 40 -25.57 29.18 -2.72
C ALA A 40 -24.94 29.22 -4.11
N ARG A 41 -25.13 30.36 -4.80
CA ARG A 41 -24.35 30.73 -5.98
C ARG A 41 -22.87 30.70 -5.59
N ASN A 42 -22.10 29.90 -6.31
CA ASN A 42 -20.67 30.06 -6.59
C ASN A 42 -19.93 30.90 -5.54
N ALA A 43 -19.67 30.32 -4.37
CA ALA A 43 -18.65 30.87 -3.49
C ALA A 43 -17.31 30.77 -4.24
N PRO A 44 -16.51 31.85 -4.33
CA PRO A 44 -15.17 31.76 -4.88
C PRO A 44 -14.40 30.71 -4.08
N PRO A 45 -13.50 29.93 -4.71
CA PRO A 45 -12.64 29.02 -3.96
C PRO A 45 -11.98 29.83 -2.83
N GLY A 46 -12.06 29.30 -1.61
CA GLY A 46 -11.39 29.90 -0.45
C GLY A 46 -9.92 30.14 -0.78
N PRO A 47 -9.25 31.10 -0.10
CA PRO A 47 -7.87 31.45 -0.42
C PRO A 47 -7.05 30.16 -0.48
N ALA A 48 -6.42 29.93 -1.64
CA ALA A 48 -5.51 28.81 -1.82
C ALA A 48 -4.54 28.82 -0.64
N GLN A 49 -4.42 27.70 0.07
CA GLN A 49 -3.45 27.60 1.15
C GLN A 49 -2.09 28.04 0.57
N PRO A 50 -1.37 28.95 1.24
CA PRO A 50 -0.09 29.42 0.73
C PRO A 50 0.79 28.19 0.51
N LYS A 51 1.26 28.03 -0.73
CA LYS A 51 2.23 26.99 -1.08
C LYS A 51 3.35 27.07 -0.04
N PRO A 52 3.73 25.97 0.63
CA PRO A 52 4.74 26.03 1.68
C PRO A 52 5.96 26.76 1.17
N ALA A 53 6.40 27.80 1.88
CA ALA A 53 7.62 28.53 1.52
C ALA A 53 8.76 27.51 1.44
N GLN A 54 9.48 27.51 0.32
CA GLN A 54 10.60 26.58 0.14
C GLN A 54 11.62 26.80 1.26
N PRO A 55 12.01 25.75 2.00
CA PRO A 55 12.96 25.91 3.07
C PRO A 55 14.29 26.43 2.51
N ASN A 56 14.92 27.38 3.21
CA ASN A 56 16.25 27.84 2.84
C ASN A 56 17.25 26.67 2.91
N ALA A 57 18.38 26.76 2.20
CA ALA A 57 19.32 25.64 2.03
C ALA A 57 19.76 25.01 3.36
N ALA A 58 20.02 25.83 4.39
CA ALA A 58 20.38 25.36 5.72
C ALA A 58 19.27 24.54 6.40
N ARG A 59 18.01 25.02 6.32
CA ARG A 59 16.85 24.29 6.87
C ARG A 59 16.58 22.99 6.12
N SER A 60 16.77 22.99 4.81
CA SER A 60 16.66 21.79 3.97
C SER A 60 17.72 20.74 4.33
N GLN A 61 18.96 21.17 4.55
CA GLN A 61 20.04 20.29 5.00
C GLN A 61 19.77 19.71 6.40
N GLN A 62 19.27 20.53 7.32
CA GLN A 62 18.87 20.07 8.65
C GLN A 62 17.71 19.06 8.58
N ALA A 63 16.72 19.28 7.72
CA ALA A 63 15.63 18.34 7.51
C ALA A 63 16.14 16.98 7.02
N GLN A 64 17.04 16.98 6.03
CA GLN A 64 17.66 15.77 5.51
C GLN A 64 18.49 15.04 6.58
N ALA A 65 19.23 15.77 7.42
CA ALA A 65 19.98 15.19 8.53
C ALA A 65 19.06 14.52 9.56
N ALA A 66 17.95 15.17 9.92
CA ALA A 66 16.93 14.60 10.81
C ALA A 66 16.27 13.36 10.18
N TYR A 67 15.97 13.39 8.88
CA TYR A 67 15.45 12.24 8.14
C TYR A 67 16.43 11.06 8.15
N ALA A 68 17.71 11.28 7.83
CA ALA A 68 18.75 10.25 7.85
C ALA A 68 18.96 9.65 9.25
N ARG A 69 18.82 10.47 10.30
CA ARG A 69 18.80 9.98 11.68
C ARG A 69 17.58 9.08 11.93
N GLY A 70 16.40 9.48 11.47
CA GLY A 70 15.17 8.70 11.57
C GLY A 70 15.29 7.33 10.90
N THR A 71 15.84 7.27 9.67
CA THR A 71 16.04 6.00 8.96
C THR A 71 17.05 5.10 9.69
N THR A 72 18.12 5.67 10.24
CA THR A 72 19.10 4.91 11.05
C THR A 72 18.47 4.34 12.32
N LEU A 73 17.64 5.12 13.01
CA LEU A 73 16.93 4.68 14.21
C LEU A 73 15.89 3.60 13.90
N ALA A 74 15.16 3.74 12.79
CA ALA A 74 14.20 2.74 12.32
C ALA A 74 14.91 1.41 12.00
N ALA A 75 16.05 1.47 11.31
CA ALA A 75 16.85 0.28 11.02
C ALA A 75 17.39 -0.39 12.29
N ALA A 76 17.61 0.37 13.37
CA ALA A 76 18.00 -0.15 14.68
C ALA A 76 16.80 -0.60 15.54
N GLY A 77 15.58 -0.61 15.02
CA GLY A 77 14.36 -1.00 15.74
C GLY A 77 13.89 0.02 16.78
N LYS A 78 14.50 1.21 16.86
CA LYS A 78 14.16 2.26 17.82
C LYS A 78 13.00 3.12 17.29
N LEU A 79 11.85 2.50 17.08
CA LEU A 79 10.73 3.05 16.33
C LEU A 79 10.22 4.39 16.88
N GLN A 80 10.09 4.52 18.20
CA GLN A 80 9.63 5.77 18.82
C GLN A 80 10.61 6.93 18.56
N GLN A 81 11.92 6.68 18.65
CA GLN A 81 12.94 7.68 18.36
C GLN A 81 13.01 8.02 16.86
N ALA A 82 12.76 7.03 16.00
CA ALA A 82 12.66 7.25 14.56
C ALA A 82 11.49 8.20 14.23
N ILE A 83 10.32 7.98 14.85
CA ILE A 83 9.14 8.86 14.71
C ILE A 83 9.45 10.29 15.12
N GLU A 84 10.18 10.49 16.23
CA GLU A 84 10.60 11.81 16.69
C GLU A 84 11.52 12.50 15.65
N ALA A 85 12.52 11.77 15.14
CA ALA A 85 13.46 12.31 14.15
C ALA A 85 12.77 12.62 12.80
N PHE A 86 11.85 11.76 12.34
CA PHE A 86 11.05 12.05 11.15
C PHE A 86 10.12 13.25 11.37
N SER A 87 9.55 13.41 12.56
CA SER A 87 8.71 14.56 12.91
C SER A 87 9.51 15.86 12.92
N GLU A 88 10.75 15.82 13.43
CA GLU A 88 11.69 16.94 13.33
C GLU A 88 12.00 17.29 11.87
N SER A 89 12.30 16.28 11.04
CA SER A 89 12.49 16.46 9.59
C SER A 89 11.30 17.15 8.94
N LEU A 90 10.08 16.68 9.21
CA LEU A 90 8.85 17.21 8.63
C LEU A 90 8.51 18.62 9.15
N ARG A 91 8.91 18.98 10.37
CA ARG A 91 8.82 20.37 10.87
C ARG A 91 9.76 21.29 10.09
N LEU A 92 10.94 20.79 9.71
CA LEU A 92 11.93 21.56 8.95
C LEU A 92 11.58 21.61 7.45
N ASN A 93 11.12 20.51 6.87
CA ASN A 93 10.64 20.41 5.50
C ASN A 93 9.30 19.64 5.43
N PRO A 94 8.16 20.34 5.44
CA PRO A 94 6.83 19.71 5.41
C PRO A 94 6.45 19.07 4.06
N ALA A 95 7.31 19.15 3.05
CA ALA A 95 7.06 18.60 1.72
C ALA A 95 7.89 17.31 1.45
N LEU A 96 8.58 16.78 2.47
CA LEU A 96 9.40 15.57 2.31
C LEU A 96 8.54 14.31 2.35
N VAL A 97 8.21 13.79 1.17
CA VAL A 97 7.30 12.65 0.96
C VAL A 97 7.80 11.39 1.67
N GLU A 98 9.09 11.11 1.55
CA GLU A 98 9.74 9.93 2.11
C GLU A 98 9.65 9.91 3.64
N ALA A 99 9.77 11.08 4.29
CA ALA A 99 9.65 11.17 5.75
C ALA A 99 8.23 10.88 6.23
N TYR A 100 7.19 11.26 5.49
CA TYR A 100 5.82 10.84 5.81
C TYR A 100 5.66 9.33 5.67
N ASN A 101 6.09 8.74 4.56
CA ASN A 101 6.01 7.29 4.34
C ASN A 101 6.76 6.49 5.42
N ASP A 102 7.98 6.90 5.77
CA ASP A 102 8.80 6.14 6.70
C ASP A 102 8.32 6.31 8.15
N ARG A 103 7.80 7.50 8.50
CA ARG A 103 7.13 7.71 9.79
C ARG A 103 5.84 6.92 9.89
N ALA A 104 5.05 6.85 8.82
CA ALA A 104 3.86 6.00 8.76
C ALA A 104 4.21 4.52 8.97
N THR A 105 5.29 4.05 8.36
CA THR A 105 5.78 2.68 8.53
C THR A 105 6.17 2.41 9.99
N ALA A 106 6.87 3.36 10.63
CA ALA A 106 7.20 3.25 12.05
C ALA A 106 5.96 3.29 12.97
N TYR A 107 4.95 4.11 12.65
CA TYR A 107 3.67 4.10 13.37
C TYR A 107 2.93 2.78 13.21
N ALA A 108 2.87 2.22 12.00
CA ALA A 108 2.23 0.93 11.74
C ALA A 108 2.91 -0.21 12.52
N ALA A 109 4.25 -0.20 12.60
CA ALA A 109 5.01 -1.17 13.38
C ALA A 109 4.83 -1.04 14.91
N LEU A 110 4.27 0.07 15.39
CA LEU A 110 3.85 0.28 16.78
C LEU A 110 2.32 0.15 16.95
N ASP A 111 1.63 -0.51 16.02
CA ASP A 111 0.18 -0.68 15.98
C ASP A 111 -0.63 0.64 15.97
N ASN A 112 0.01 1.77 15.71
CA ASN A 112 -0.66 3.07 15.58
C ASN A 112 -1.18 3.27 14.15
N SER A 113 -2.18 2.46 13.80
CA SER A 113 -2.82 2.43 12.48
C SER A 113 -3.39 3.79 12.05
N LEU A 114 -3.94 4.57 12.98
CA LEU A 114 -4.55 5.88 12.66
C LEU A 114 -3.50 6.89 12.21
N ALA A 115 -2.39 7.00 12.94
CA ALA A 115 -1.30 7.90 12.57
C ALA A 115 -0.61 7.45 11.27
N ALA A 116 -0.42 6.14 11.10
CA ALA A 116 0.14 5.57 9.88
C ALA A 116 -0.72 5.90 8.65
N MET A 117 -2.04 5.68 8.71
CA MET A 117 -2.95 6.04 7.62
C MET A 117 -2.91 7.52 7.27
N ALA A 118 -2.86 8.40 8.27
CA ALA A 118 -2.78 9.85 8.05
C ALA A 118 -1.50 10.24 7.30
N ASP A 119 -0.35 9.69 7.70
CA ASP A 119 0.93 9.98 7.05
C ASP A 119 1.04 9.36 5.65
N TYR A 120 0.54 8.13 5.42
CA TYR A 120 0.50 7.57 4.06
C TYR A 120 -0.39 8.41 3.13
N ASN A 121 -1.56 8.84 3.60
CA ASN A 121 -2.42 9.74 2.85
C ASN A 121 -1.69 11.04 2.51
N ARG A 122 -0.95 11.60 3.48
CA ARG A 122 -0.20 12.83 3.25
C ARG A 122 0.94 12.66 2.25
N ALA A 123 1.65 11.53 2.28
CA ALA A 123 2.66 11.22 1.28
C ALA A 123 2.06 11.15 -0.13
N ILE A 124 0.89 10.49 -0.28
CA ILE A 124 0.17 10.37 -1.55
C ILE A 124 -0.37 11.72 -2.05
N GLU A 125 -0.86 12.58 -1.15
CA GLU A 125 -1.30 13.93 -1.51
C GLU A 125 -0.15 14.80 -2.03
N LEU A 126 1.03 14.67 -1.43
CA LEU A 126 2.23 15.42 -1.81
C LEU A 126 2.83 14.90 -3.12
N ASP A 127 2.85 13.59 -3.31
CA ASP A 127 3.31 12.95 -4.54
C ASP A 127 2.44 11.73 -4.92
N PRO A 128 1.48 11.92 -5.84
CA PRO A 128 0.64 10.84 -6.37
C PRO A 128 1.37 9.80 -7.25
N GLN A 129 2.68 9.99 -7.48
CA GLN A 129 3.57 9.04 -8.17
C GLN A 129 4.49 8.30 -7.17
N TYR A 130 4.31 8.48 -5.86
CA TYR A 130 5.12 7.78 -4.87
C TYR A 130 4.56 6.37 -4.57
N ALA A 131 4.96 5.39 -5.38
CA ALA A 131 4.47 4.00 -5.31
C ALA A 131 4.55 3.37 -3.92
N ASN A 132 5.62 3.64 -3.17
CA ASN A 132 5.84 3.07 -1.84
C ASN A 132 4.73 3.44 -0.84
N ALA A 133 4.18 4.66 -0.90
CA ALA A 133 3.11 5.04 0.01
C ALA A 133 1.81 4.28 -0.29
N TYR A 134 1.49 4.02 -1.55
CA TYR A 134 0.36 3.17 -1.91
C TYR A 134 0.58 1.73 -1.46
N PHE A 135 1.73 1.14 -1.77
CA PHE A 135 2.08 -0.23 -1.36
C PHE A 135 2.01 -0.41 0.16
N ASN A 136 2.62 0.49 0.92
CA ASN A 136 2.64 0.41 2.38
C ASN A 136 1.26 0.65 3.01
N ARG A 137 0.46 1.56 2.44
CA ARG A 137 -0.93 1.75 2.86
C ARG A 137 -1.78 0.52 2.56
N ALA A 138 -1.57 -0.13 1.42
CA ALA A 138 -2.23 -1.38 1.07
C ALA A 138 -1.90 -2.50 2.06
N ASN A 139 -0.64 -2.65 2.47
CA ASN A 139 -0.24 -3.62 3.49
C ASN A 139 -0.99 -3.38 4.82
N LEU A 140 -1.08 -2.12 5.26
CA LEU A 140 -1.83 -1.76 6.47
C LEU A 140 -3.34 -2.04 6.31
N LEU A 141 -3.91 -1.79 5.13
CA LEU A 141 -5.31 -2.10 4.84
C LEU A 141 -5.59 -3.61 4.84
N VAL A 142 -4.65 -4.44 4.36
CA VAL A 142 -4.74 -5.90 4.46
C VAL A 142 -4.77 -6.35 5.93
N GLN A 143 -3.91 -5.78 6.79
CA GLN A 143 -3.93 -6.06 8.23
C GLN A 143 -5.27 -5.70 8.88
N GLN A 144 -5.93 -4.66 8.36
CA GLN A 144 -7.27 -4.23 8.78
C GLN A 144 -8.41 -4.96 8.05
N GLN A 145 -8.10 -5.97 7.23
CA GLN A 145 -9.06 -6.73 6.42
C GLN A 145 -9.87 -5.88 5.42
N ALA A 146 -9.39 -4.68 5.10
CA ALA A 146 -9.97 -3.76 4.11
C ALA A 146 -9.51 -4.11 2.68
N TYR A 147 -9.74 -5.36 2.26
CA TYR A 147 -9.12 -5.95 1.07
C TYR A 147 -9.41 -5.22 -0.24
N PHE A 148 -10.65 -4.76 -0.48
CA PHE A 148 -10.98 -4.01 -1.71
C PHE A 148 -10.15 -2.73 -1.84
N ARG A 149 -10.00 -1.97 -0.75
CA ARG A 149 -9.19 -0.74 -0.74
C ARG A 149 -7.70 -1.06 -0.87
N ALA A 150 -7.24 -2.16 -0.28
CA ALA A 150 -5.86 -2.61 -0.46
C ALA A 150 -5.57 -2.97 -1.91
N ILE A 151 -6.49 -3.64 -2.61
CA ILE A 151 -6.36 -3.97 -4.03
C ILE A 151 -6.23 -2.69 -4.87
N GLU A 152 -7.06 -1.67 -4.64
CA GLU A 152 -6.96 -0.38 -5.33
C GLU A 152 -5.58 0.27 -5.14
N ASP A 153 -5.04 0.23 -3.93
CA ASP A 153 -3.72 0.77 -3.63
C ASP A 153 -2.58 -0.04 -4.27
N TYR A 154 -2.67 -1.38 -4.26
CA TYR A 154 -1.70 -2.21 -4.98
C TYR A 154 -1.76 -1.98 -6.48
N ASP A 155 -2.96 -1.84 -7.06
CA ASP A 155 -3.15 -1.49 -8.47
C ASP A 155 -2.45 -0.18 -8.80
N ARG A 156 -2.62 0.82 -7.93
CA ARG A 156 -1.97 2.11 -8.11
C ARG A 156 -0.45 2.01 -7.97
N ALA A 157 0.06 1.27 -6.99
CA ALA A 157 1.49 1.04 -6.83
C ALA A 157 2.10 0.34 -8.05
N LEU A 158 1.45 -0.70 -8.57
CA LEU A 158 1.90 -1.45 -9.76
C LEU A 158 1.76 -0.65 -11.06
N ALA A 159 0.79 0.26 -11.16
CA ALA A 159 0.70 1.17 -12.31
C ALA A 159 1.89 2.15 -12.38
N ILE A 160 2.48 2.48 -11.23
CA ILE A 160 3.65 3.36 -11.12
C ILE A 160 4.95 2.54 -11.23
N ALA A 161 5.03 1.42 -10.53
CA ALA A 161 6.19 0.53 -10.45
C ALA A 161 5.79 -0.91 -10.84
N ALA A 162 5.77 -1.17 -12.15
CA ALA A 162 5.19 -2.38 -12.75
C ALA A 162 5.92 -3.69 -12.42
N ASP A 163 7.15 -3.63 -11.93
CA ASP A 163 7.97 -4.82 -11.64
C ASP A 163 8.06 -5.15 -10.14
N ASP A 164 7.13 -4.71 -9.29
CA ASP A 164 7.19 -5.01 -7.86
C ASP A 164 6.63 -6.41 -7.52
N ALA A 165 7.53 -7.37 -7.29
CA ALA A 165 7.21 -8.74 -6.94
C ALA A 165 6.39 -8.87 -5.64
N GLU A 166 6.69 -8.05 -4.62
CA GLU A 166 5.97 -8.08 -3.34
C GLU A 166 4.57 -7.49 -3.50
N ALA A 167 4.41 -6.44 -4.31
CA ALA A 167 3.09 -5.88 -4.61
C ALA A 167 2.19 -6.90 -5.32
N PHE A 168 2.71 -7.66 -6.30
CA PHE A 168 1.96 -8.77 -6.90
C PHE A 168 1.58 -9.84 -5.87
N HIS A 169 2.54 -10.28 -5.03
CA HIS A 169 2.28 -11.30 -4.02
C HIS A 169 1.21 -10.86 -3.02
N ASN A 170 1.31 -9.65 -2.47
CA ASN A 170 0.38 -9.17 -1.45
C ASN A 170 -0.99 -8.80 -2.03
N ARG A 171 -1.02 -8.30 -3.28
CA ARG A 171 -2.28 -8.13 -4.02
C ARG A 171 -2.97 -9.47 -4.24
N ALA A 172 -2.24 -10.54 -4.53
CA ALA A 172 -2.83 -11.87 -4.68
C ALA A 172 -3.51 -12.35 -3.40
N ILE A 173 -2.90 -12.10 -2.23
CA ILE A 173 -3.52 -12.42 -0.93
C ILE A 173 -4.83 -11.65 -0.76
N ALA A 174 -4.85 -10.36 -1.07
CA ALA A 174 -6.06 -9.55 -0.98
C ALA A 174 -7.14 -10.02 -1.98
N GLN A 175 -6.76 -10.39 -3.21
CA GLN A 175 -7.67 -10.95 -4.22
C GLN A 175 -8.28 -12.29 -3.77
N ALA A 176 -7.46 -13.18 -3.20
CA ALA A 176 -7.94 -14.45 -2.66
C ALA A 176 -8.94 -14.23 -1.51
N ALA A 177 -8.68 -13.25 -0.63
CA ALA A 177 -9.56 -12.92 0.48
C ALA A 177 -10.94 -12.39 0.04
N VAL A 178 -11.05 -11.79 -1.15
CA VAL A 178 -12.33 -11.37 -1.74
C VAL A 178 -12.94 -12.39 -2.71
N GLY A 179 -12.34 -13.58 -2.85
CA GLY A 179 -12.84 -14.68 -3.68
C GLY A 179 -12.39 -14.65 -5.14
N ASN A 180 -11.55 -13.70 -5.54
CA ASN A 180 -11.01 -13.57 -6.90
C ASN A 180 -9.79 -14.50 -7.07
N LEU A 181 -10.06 -15.81 -7.06
CA LEU A 181 -9.02 -16.84 -7.00
C LEU A 181 -8.16 -16.90 -8.26
N GLN A 182 -8.75 -16.68 -9.44
CA GLN A 182 -8.00 -16.71 -10.69
C GLN A 182 -7.01 -15.54 -10.77
N GLU A 183 -7.46 -14.34 -10.40
CA GLU A 183 -6.61 -13.16 -10.32
C GLU A 183 -5.49 -13.38 -9.29
N ALA A 184 -5.80 -13.97 -8.13
CA ALA A 184 -4.79 -14.30 -7.13
C ALA A 184 -3.70 -15.25 -7.69
N VAL A 185 -4.10 -16.30 -8.41
CA VAL A 185 -3.19 -17.23 -9.10
C VAL A 185 -2.30 -16.48 -10.10
N ASP A 186 -2.87 -15.65 -10.96
CA ASP A 186 -2.12 -14.90 -11.98
C ASP A 186 -1.09 -13.95 -11.35
N ASN A 187 -1.49 -13.26 -10.27
CA ASN A 187 -0.59 -12.37 -9.53
C ASN A 187 0.54 -13.15 -8.84
N LEU A 188 0.27 -14.32 -8.24
CA LEU A 188 1.30 -15.17 -7.63
C LEU A 188 2.29 -15.71 -8.67
N GLN A 189 1.81 -16.12 -9.84
CA GLN A 189 2.68 -16.53 -10.94
C GLN A 189 3.60 -15.39 -11.38
N GLN A 190 3.07 -14.17 -11.49
CA GLN A 190 3.87 -13.00 -11.84
C GLN A 190 4.89 -12.66 -10.75
N ALA A 191 4.51 -12.71 -9.47
CA ALA A 191 5.41 -12.52 -8.34
C ALA A 191 6.55 -13.54 -8.36
N ALA A 192 6.24 -14.83 -8.54
CA ALA A 192 7.24 -15.90 -8.63
C ALA A 192 8.23 -15.66 -9.78
N ARG A 193 7.75 -15.27 -10.97
CA ARG A 193 8.64 -14.93 -12.10
C ARG A 193 9.58 -13.77 -11.76
N LEU A 194 9.07 -12.72 -11.10
CA LEU A 194 9.88 -11.55 -10.73
C LEU A 194 10.91 -11.88 -9.65
N PHE A 195 10.54 -12.63 -8.61
CA PHE A 195 11.47 -13.11 -7.58
C PHE A 195 12.57 -13.97 -8.19
N ALA A 196 12.22 -14.93 -9.06
CA ALA A 196 13.19 -15.77 -9.76
C ALA A 196 14.17 -14.95 -10.61
N ARG A 197 13.67 -13.95 -11.36
CA ARG A 197 14.53 -13.05 -12.15
C ARG A 197 15.51 -12.26 -11.30
N ARG A 198 15.15 -11.95 -10.05
CA ARG A 198 16.00 -11.21 -9.10
C ARG A 198 16.93 -12.12 -8.29
N GLY A 199 16.81 -13.43 -8.42
CA GLY A 199 17.52 -14.40 -7.57
C GLY A 199 17.00 -14.47 -6.13
N ASP A 200 15.82 -13.90 -5.85
CA ASP A 200 15.20 -13.95 -4.53
C ASP A 200 14.50 -15.30 -4.33
N ARG A 201 15.26 -16.26 -3.81
CA ARG A 201 14.78 -17.62 -3.54
C ARG A 201 13.66 -17.64 -2.50
N GLU A 202 13.74 -16.78 -1.48
CA GLU A 202 12.76 -16.78 -0.40
C GLU A 202 11.41 -16.26 -0.89
N GLY A 203 11.40 -15.12 -1.59
CA GLY A 203 10.20 -14.59 -2.23
C GLY A 203 9.60 -15.56 -3.24
N TYR A 204 10.45 -16.25 -4.02
CA TYR A 204 10.01 -17.27 -4.96
C TYR A 204 9.26 -18.42 -4.28
N GLU A 205 9.86 -19.01 -3.24
CA GLU A 205 9.24 -20.11 -2.50
C GLU A 205 7.97 -19.67 -1.78
N ARG A 206 7.93 -18.44 -1.22
CA ARG A 206 6.72 -17.86 -0.65
C ARG A 206 5.58 -17.81 -1.67
N ALA A 207 5.83 -17.29 -2.87
CA ALA A 207 4.83 -17.22 -3.93
C ALA A 207 4.33 -18.61 -4.35
N LEU A 208 5.23 -19.60 -4.50
CA LEU A 208 4.84 -20.97 -4.84
C LEU A 208 4.03 -21.66 -3.74
N ASN A 209 4.37 -21.45 -2.48
CA ASN A 209 3.63 -22.02 -1.36
C ASN A 209 2.21 -21.47 -1.32
N THR A 210 2.03 -20.16 -1.49
CA THR A 210 0.69 -19.56 -1.59
C THR A 210 -0.07 -20.11 -2.80
N LEU A 211 0.60 -20.30 -3.95
CA LEU A 211 -0.02 -20.87 -5.15
C LEU A 211 -0.53 -22.30 -4.93
N ARG A 212 0.24 -23.14 -4.22
CA ARG A 212 -0.17 -24.52 -3.85
C ARG A 212 -1.40 -24.56 -2.96
N LEU A 213 -1.58 -23.58 -2.08
CA LEU A 213 -2.76 -23.47 -1.22
C LEU A 213 -4.01 -23.11 -2.02
N LEU A 214 -3.87 -22.32 -3.09
CA LEU A 214 -4.99 -21.94 -3.96
C LEU A 214 -5.27 -22.98 -5.06
N GLN A 215 -4.27 -23.75 -5.48
CA GLN A 215 -4.36 -24.80 -6.48
C GLN A 215 -3.58 -26.05 -6.03
N PRO A 216 -4.21 -27.01 -5.35
CA PRO A 216 -3.54 -28.25 -5.01
C PRO A 216 -3.18 -29.06 -6.28
N ALA A 217 -1.88 -29.10 -6.56
CA ALA A 217 -1.09 -30.04 -7.37
C ALA A 217 -1.34 -30.24 -8.88
N GLU A 218 -2.43 -29.79 -9.50
CA GLU A 218 -2.66 -30.14 -10.92
C GLU A 218 -2.15 -29.13 -11.97
N ALA A 219 -1.61 -27.96 -11.59
CA ALA A 219 -1.29 -26.89 -12.56
C ALA A 219 -0.06 -26.01 -12.25
N LEU A 220 0.98 -26.52 -11.57
CA LEU A 220 2.18 -25.70 -11.31
C LEU A 220 3.13 -25.70 -12.51
N PRO A 221 3.56 -24.52 -13.02
CA PRO A 221 4.64 -24.46 -13.99
C PRO A 221 5.95 -24.93 -13.33
N ASN A 222 6.53 -26.01 -13.86
CA ASN A 222 7.85 -26.52 -13.48
C ASN A 222 8.95 -25.48 -13.80
N ALA A 223 9.13 -24.50 -12.94
CA ALA A 223 10.28 -23.61 -12.98
C ALA A 223 11.24 -24.06 -11.87
N ASN A 224 12.13 -24.99 -12.20
CA ASN A 224 13.26 -25.29 -11.32
C ASN A 224 14.17 -24.05 -11.29
N PRO A 225 14.36 -23.36 -10.14
CA PRO A 225 15.13 -22.11 -10.10
C PRO A 225 16.61 -22.29 -10.46
N THR A 226 17.10 -23.53 -10.49
CA THR A 226 18.47 -23.86 -10.91
C THR A 226 18.64 -24.02 -12.43
N ASN A 227 17.56 -23.98 -13.22
CA ASN A 227 17.61 -24.17 -14.69
C ASN A 227 17.08 -22.96 -15.47
N ALA A 228 17.15 -21.76 -14.89
CA ALA A 228 16.95 -20.52 -15.65
C ALA A 228 18.13 -20.38 -16.62
N ASN A 229 17.96 -20.92 -17.83
CA ASN A 229 18.90 -20.71 -18.92
C ASN A 229 19.06 -19.18 -19.11
N PRO A 230 20.29 -18.63 -19.08
CA PRO A 230 20.48 -17.23 -19.37
C PRO A 230 19.92 -16.92 -20.76
N PRO A 231 19.41 -15.69 -21.00
CA PRO A 231 18.83 -15.32 -22.29
C PRO A 231 19.82 -15.66 -23.41
N ASN A 232 19.36 -16.49 -24.35
CA ASN A 232 20.08 -16.89 -25.55
C ASN A 232 20.40 -15.63 -26.37
N THR A 233 21.60 -15.08 -26.16
CA THR A 233 22.16 -14.03 -27.01
C THR A 233 22.81 -14.70 -28.20
N ASN A 234 22.00 -15.11 -29.18
CA ASN A 234 22.52 -15.46 -30.49
C ASN A 234 22.31 -14.28 -31.45
N PRO A 235 23.36 -13.53 -31.82
CA PRO A 235 23.28 -12.57 -32.91
C PRO A 235 23.41 -13.34 -34.23
N THR A 236 22.28 -13.72 -34.85
CA THR A 236 22.28 -14.12 -36.26
C THR A 236 21.99 -12.89 -37.14
N ASN A 237 23.09 -12.27 -37.57
CA ASN A 237 23.49 -11.88 -38.94
C ASN A 237 22.42 -11.87 -40.06
N PRO A 238 22.57 -11.04 -41.10
CA PRO A 238 23.72 -11.13 -42.03
C PRO A 238 24.67 -9.92 -42.07
#